data_AF-A0A7J4JPL2-F1
#
_entry.id   AF-A0A7J4JPL2-F1
#
_cell.length_a   1.000
_cell.length_b   1.000
_cell.length_c   1.000
_cell.angle_alpha   90.00
_cell.angle_beta   90.00
_cell.angle_gamma   90.00
#
_symmetry.space_group_name_H-M   'P 1'
#
loop_
_entity.id
_entity.type
_entity.pdbx_description
1 polymer ?
#
loop_
_entity_poly.entity_id
_entity_poly.type
_entity_poly.pdbx_seq_one_letter_code
_entity_poly.pdbx_strand_id
1 'polypeptide(L)'
;MDERKRMDERGLYFSLEALLGFAVLVLVLLSTKPAEAPDLKPLYLLQKQHDLLVVWVGQGIPSLPEMESDFRRVFPGFSGRIGFNDEFVAVGEPASNAFTESIYYAAPSGALGRLSITLYD
;
A
#
# COMPACT_ATOMS: atom_id res chain seq x y z
N MET A 1 3.59 66.36 -20.00
CA MET A 1 3.05 65.29 -19.13
C MET A 1 4.23 64.70 -18.37
N ASP A 2 4.28 64.96 -17.07
CA ASP A 2 5.48 64.86 -16.21
C ASP A 2 5.92 63.40 -16.02
N GLU A 3 7.22 63.11 -16.18
CA GLU A 3 7.76 61.74 -16.15
C GLU A 3 7.52 61.04 -14.80
N ARG A 4 7.42 61.81 -13.71
CA ARG A 4 7.08 61.30 -12.38
C ARG A 4 5.71 60.66 -12.32
N LYS A 5 4.69 61.26 -12.95
CA LYS A 5 3.32 60.70 -12.99
C LYS A 5 3.28 59.35 -13.73
N ARG A 6 4.04 59.22 -14.82
CA ARG A 6 4.14 57.95 -15.56
C ARG A 6 4.86 56.87 -14.77
N MET A 7 5.83 57.25 -13.94
CA MET A 7 6.58 56.31 -13.10
C MET A 7 5.72 55.82 -11.93
N ASP A 8 4.94 56.71 -11.31
CA ASP A 8 3.98 56.38 -10.25
C ASP A 8 2.84 55.47 -10.77
N GLU A 9 2.29 55.79 -11.95
CA GLU A 9 1.27 54.94 -12.60
C GLU A 9 1.80 53.53 -12.88
N ARG A 10 3.01 53.43 -13.46
CA ARG A 10 3.66 52.13 -13.72
C ARG A 10 3.94 51.35 -12.42
N GLY A 11 4.40 52.02 -11.36
CA GLY A 11 4.62 51.41 -10.05
C GLY A 11 3.33 50.88 -9.42
N LEU A 12 2.22 51.58 -9.61
CA LEU A 12 0.90 51.17 -9.15
C LEU A 12 0.39 49.95 -9.93
N TYR A 13 0.59 49.93 -11.25
CA TYR A 13 0.30 48.77 -12.10
C TYR A 13 1.09 47.53 -11.69
N PHE A 14 2.41 47.66 -11.48
CA PHE A 14 3.24 46.54 -11.02
C PHE A 14 2.81 46.01 -9.65
N SER A 15 2.45 46.91 -8.73
CA SER A 15 1.98 46.53 -7.40
C SER A 15 0.65 45.79 -7.46
N LEU A 16 -0.28 46.22 -8.33
CA LEU A 16 -1.57 45.57 -8.54
C LEU A 16 -1.40 44.17 -9.17
N GLU A 17 -0.51 44.06 -10.16
CA GLU A 17 -0.21 42.79 -10.83
C GLU A 17 0.41 41.77 -9.87
N ALA A 18 1.34 42.22 -9.01
CA ALA A 18 1.90 41.39 -7.95
C ALA A 18 0.83 40.93 -6.96
N LEU A 19 -0.11 41.81 -6.59
CA LEU A 19 -1.22 41.50 -5.69
C LEU A 19 -2.18 40.46 -6.30
N LEU A 20 -2.48 40.60 -7.59
CA LEU A 20 -3.30 39.63 -8.34
C LEU A 20 -2.58 38.29 -8.48
N GLY A 21 -1.29 38.29 -8.80
CA GLY A 21 -0.47 37.08 -8.85
C GLY A 21 -0.43 36.35 -7.49
N PHE A 22 -0.32 37.11 -6.41
CA PHE A 22 -0.35 36.57 -5.05
C PHE A 22 -1.73 36.00 -4.70
N ALA A 23 -2.82 36.70 -5.07
CA ALA A 23 -4.18 36.22 -4.83
C ALA A 23 -4.47 34.92 -5.59
N VAL A 24 -4.00 34.78 -6.83
CA VAL A 24 -4.09 33.54 -7.62
C VAL A 24 -3.30 32.43 -6.96
N LEU A 25 -2.07 32.70 -6.50
CA LEU A 25 -1.26 31.71 -5.79
C LEU A 25 -1.95 31.19 -4.52
N VAL A 26 -2.52 32.09 -3.72
CA VAL A 26 -3.27 31.73 -2.51
C VAL A 26 -4.48 30.87 -2.86
N LEU A 27 -5.23 31.20 -3.91
CA LEU A 27 -6.36 30.40 -4.38
C LEU A 27 -5.93 28.98 -4.80
N VAL A 28 -4.82 28.85 -5.51
CA VAL A 28 -4.26 27.54 -5.90
C VAL A 28 -3.89 26.72 -4.67
N LEU A 29 -3.20 27.32 -3.70
CA LEU A 29 -2.81 26.64 -2.46
C LEU A 29 -4.00 26.23 -1.60
N LEU A 30 -5.08 27.01 -1.59
CA LEU A 30 -6.32 26.67 -0.88
C LEU A 30 -7.15 25.62 -1.62
N SER A 31 -7.00 25.50 -2.94
CA SER A 31 -7.71 24.50 -3.76
C SER A 31 -7.13 23.09 -3.61
N THR A 32 -5.84 22.98 -3.25
CA THR A 32 -5.23 21.69 -2.96
C THR A 32 -5.67 21.23 -1.58
N LYS A 33 -6.72 20.41 -1.55
CA LYS A 33 -6.99 19.60 -0.36
C LYS A 33 -5.72 18.77 -0.08
N PRO A 34 -5.26 18.68 1.19
CA PRO A 34 -4.23 17.69 1.51
C PRO A 34 -4.78 16.35 1.05
N ALA A 35 -4.10 15.70 0.12
CA ALA A 35 -4.43 14.33 -0.24
C ALA A 35 -4.37 13.52 1.06
N GLU A 36 -5.46 12.82 1.41
CA GLU A 36 -5.40 11.83 2.48
C GLU A 36 -4.21 10.92 2.17
N ALA A 37 -3.29 10.81 3.12
CA ALA A 37 -2.17 9.89 2.96
C ALA A 37 -2.77 8.51 2.68
N PRO A 38 -2.35 7.83 1.60
CA PRO A 38 -2.91 6.53 1.26
C PRO A 38 -2.70 5.58 2.42
N ASP A 39 -3.73 4.80 2.77
CA ASP A 39 -3.58 3.74 3.75
C ASP A 39 -2.65 2.66 3.19
N LEU A 40 -1.45 2.57 3.77
CA LEU A 40 -0.42 1.62 3.37
C LEU A 40 -0.55 0.28 4.10
N LYS A 41 -1.47 0.14 5.07
CA LYS A 41 -1.67 -1.12 5.82
C LYS A 41 -1.92 -2.31 4.87
N PRO A 42 -2.82 -2.23 3.86
CA PRO A 42 -3.06 -3.36 2.96
C PRO A 42 -1.82 -3.76 2.16
N LEU A 43 -1.05 -2.77 1.68
CA LEU A 43 0.18 -3.02 0.91
C LEU A 43 1.26 -3.68 1.78
N TYR A 44 1.42 -3.21 3.02
CA TYR A 44 2.34 -3.81 3.99
C TYR A 44 1.96 -5.27 4.30
N LEU A 45 0.67 -5.56 4.49
CA LEU A 45 0.20 -6.92 4.73
C LEU A 45 0.44 -7.84 3.53
N LEU A 46 0.13 -7.38 2.32
CA LEU A 46 0.40 -8.14 1.08
C LEU A 46 1.89 -8.45 0.92
N GLN A 47 2.75 -7.45 1.12
CA GLN A 47 4.21 -7.66 1.06
C GLN A 47 4.65 -8.71 2.09
N LYS A 48 4.14 -8.64 3.31
CA LYS A 48 4.50 -9.59 4.38
C LYS A 48 4.01 -11.01 4.09
N GLN A 49 2.83 -11.17 3.48
CA GLN A 49 2.34 -12.46 2.99
C GLN A 49 3.25 -13.02 1.90
N HIS A 50 3.62 -12.16 0.94
CA HIS A 50 4.51 -12.52 -0.16
C HIS A 50 5.89 -12.98 0.36
N ASP A 51 6.48 -12.22 1.28
CA ASP A 51 7.79 -12.56 1.85
C ASP A 51 7.76 -13.92 2.56
N LEU A 52 6.71 -14.21 3.33
CA LEU A 52 6.58 -15.52 4.01
C LEU A 52 6.44 -16.67 2.99
N LEU A 53 5.64 -16.47 1.95
CA LEU A 53 5.47 -17.43 0.87
C LEU A 53 6.79 -17.73 0.15
N VAL A 54 7.56 -16.68 -0.17
CA VAL A 54 8.88 -16.80 -0.80
C VAL A 54 9.86 -17.56 0.10
N VAL A 55 9.85 -17.29 1.41
CA VAL A 55 10.69 -18.01 2.38
C VAL A 55 10.36 -19.50 2.39
N TRP A 56 9.07 -19.88 2.44
CA TRP A 56 8.66 -21.29 2.39
C TRP A 56 9.08 -21.99 1.10
N VAL A 57 8.99 -21.31 -0.05
CA VAL A 57 9.46 -21.92 -1.31
C VAL A 57 10.98 -22.01 -1.36
N GLY A 58 11.69 -20.97 -0.89
CA GLY A 58 13.16 -20.91 -0.94
C GLY A 58 13.86 -21.88 0.00
N GLN A 59 13.27 -22.17 1.16
CA GLN A 59 13.84 -23.07 2.18
C GLN A 59 13.36 -24.53 2.05
N GLY A 60 12.40 -24.77 1.15
CA GLY A 60 11.68 -26.03 1.09
C GLY A 60 10.38 -25.92 1.89
N ILE A 61 9.31 -26.44 1.29
CA ILE A 61 7.95 -26.26 1.80
C ILE A 61 7.81 -26.97 3.16
N PRO A 62 7.53 -26.23 4.23
CA PRO A 62 7.47 -26.80 5.57
C PRO A 62 6.22 -27.66 5.77
N SER A 63 6.18 -28.39 6.88
CA SER A 63 4.99 -29.13 7.29
C SER A 63 3.84 -28.18 7.70
N LEU A 64 2.59 -28.65 7.64
CA LEU A 64 1.43 -27.83 8.03
C LEU A 64 1.54 -27.24 9.46
N PRO A 65 1.98 -28.00 10.49
CA PRO A 65 2.16 -27.43 11.83
C PRO A 65 3.22 -26.33 11.89
N GLU A 66 4.29 -26.43 11.10
CA GLU A 66 5.32 -25.40 10.99
C GLU A 66 4.78 -24.16 10.27
N MET A 67 4.01 -24.34 9.18
CA MET A 67 3.35 -23.23 8.49
C MET A 67 2.40 -22.46 9.41
N GLU A 68 1.63 -23.18 10.23
CA GLU A 68 0.73 -22.55 11.22
C GLU A 68 1.53 -21.76 12.28
N SER A 69 2.63 -22.35 12.78
CA SER A 69 3.52 -21.69 13.74
C SER A 69 4.16 -20.42 13.15
N ASP A 70 4.66 -20.50 11.92
CA ASP A 70 5.21 -19.37 11.18
C ASP A 70 4.15 -18.29 10.97
N PHE A 71 2.94 -18.68 10.55
CA PHE A 71 1.81 -17.76 10.37
C PHE A 71 1.51 -17.00 11.67
N ARG A 72 1.36 -17.69 12.81
CA ARG A 72 1.07 -17.06 14.11
C ARG A 72 2.20 -16.13 14.56
N ARG A 73 3.44 -16.43 14.19
CA ARG A 73 4.63 -15.60 14.49
C ARG A 73 4.67 -14.35 13.62
N VAL A 74 4.37 -14.49 12.33
CA VAL A 74 4.46 -13.41 11.33
C VAL A 74 3.24 -12.49 11.46
N PHE A 75 2.04 -13.02 11.71
CA PHE A 75 0.80 -12.27 11.80
C PHE A 75 0.16 -12.38 13.19
N PRO A 76 0.79 -11.81 14.24
CA PRO A 76 0.23 -11.85 15.57
C PRO A 76 -1.11 -11.12 15.61
N GLY A 77 -2.15 -11.79 16.09
CA GLY A 77 -3.49 -11.23 16.23
C GLY A 77 -4.37 -11.32 14.98
N PHE A 78 -3.86 -11.85 13.86
CA PHE A 78 -4.66 -12.15 12.69
C PHE A 78 -5.09 -13.61 12.69
N SER A 79 -6.30 -13.87 12.21
CA SER A 79 -6.71 -15.20 11.74
C SER A 79 -6.53 -15.28 10.23
N GLY A 80 -6.57 -16.49 9.68
CA GLY A 80 -6.32 -16.68 8.26
C GLY A 80 -6.53 -18.09 7.77
N ARG A 81 -6.20 -18.30 6.50
CA ARG A 81 -6.06 -19.64 5.91
C ARG A 81 -4.73 -19.76 5.20
N ILE A 82 -4.12 -20.93 5.31
CA ILE A 82 -2.92 -21.30 4.57
C ILE A 82 -3.37 -22.33 3.54
N GLY A 83 -3.25 -22.00 2.25
CA GLY A 83 -3.60 -22.89 1.15
C GLY A 83 -2.36 -23.54 0.55
N PHE A 84 -2.41 -24.85 0.38
CA PHE A 84 -1.39 -25.65 -0.29
C PHE A 84 -2.04 -26.49 -1.40
N ASN A 85 -1.79 -26.12 -2.64
CA ASN A 85 -2.47 -26.61 -3.83
C ASN A 85 -3.98 -26.42 -3.72
N ASP A 86 -4.73 -27.50 -3.46
CA ASP A 86 -6.19 -27.52 -3.30
C ASP A 86 -6.63 -27.74 -1.84
N GLU A 87 -5.68 -27.98 -0.93
CA GLU A 87 -5.94 -28.12 0.49
C GLU A 87 -5.74 -26.79 1.21
N PHE A 88 -6.46 -26.60 2.31
CA PHE A 88 -6.26 -25.44 3.17
C PHE A 88 -6.37 -25.80 4.63
N VAL A 89 -5.61 -25.06 5.44
CA VAL A 89 -5.69 -25.09 6.90
C VAL A 89 -6.16 -23.73 7.38
N ALA A 90 -7.22 -23.72 8.17
CA ALA A 90 -7.71 -22.52 8.85
C ALA A 90 -6.89 -22.28 10.12
N VAL A 91 -6.44 -21.04 10.30
CA VAL A 91 -5.75 -20.58 11.50
C VAL A 91 -6.63 -19.52 12.16
N GLY A 92 -7.48 -19.94 13.10
CA GLY A 92 -8.46 -19.08 13.77
C GLY A 92 -9.79 -18.95 13.01
N GLU A 93 -10.60 -17.97 13.42
CA GLU A 93 -11.95 -17.77 12.90
C GLU A 93 -11.96 -16.94 11.60
N PRO A 94 -12.77 -17.31 10.59
CA PRO A 94 -12.90 -16.53 9.36
C PRO A 94 -13.61 -15.20 9.62
N ALA A 95 -13.14 -14.13 8.97
CA ALA A 95 -13.77 -12.80 9.00
C ALA A 95 -14.18 -12.34 7.60
N SER A 96 -14.99 -11.27 7.55
CA SER A 96 -15.54 -10.73 6.31
C SER A 96 -14.51 -10.03 5.42
N ASN A 97 -13.47 -9.44 6.00
CA ASN A 97 -12.41 -8.80 5.24
C ASN A 97 -11.24 -9.76 5.08
N ALA A 98 -10.87 -10.06 3.83
CA ALA A 98 -9.87 -11.06 3.53
C ALA A 98 -8.85 -10.55 2.50
N PHE A 99 -7.57 -10.59 2.86
CA PHE A 99 -6.45 -10.30 1.95
C PHE A 99 -5.77 -11.59 1.57
N THR A 100 -5.78 -11.95 0.29
CA THR A 100 -5.18 -13.21 -0.19
C THR A 100 -3.99 -12.92 -1.08
N GLU A 101 -2.87 -13.56 -0.79
CA GLU A 101 -1.71 -13.61 -1.65
C GLU A 101 -1.41 -15.05 -2.04
N SER A 102 -0.94 -15.27 -3.27
CA SER A 102 -0.61 -16.60 -3.80
C SER A 102 0.69 -16.56 -4.58
N ILE A 103 1.50 -17.62 -4.46
CA ILE A 103 2.63 -17.85 -5.36
C ILE A 103 2.54 -19.24 -6.00
N TYR A 104 3.09 -19.35 -7.20
CA TYR A 104 3.24 -20.61 -7.91
C TYR A 104 4.71 -21.01 -7.90
N TYR A 105 4.97 -22.30 -7.68
CA TYR A 105 6.33 -22.83 -7.63
C TYR A 105 6.42 -24.15 -8.41
N ALA A 106 7.61 -24.47 -8.91
CA ALA A 106 7.86 -25.76 -9.53
C ALA A 106 8.16 -26.80 -8.44
N ALA A 107 7.29 -27.80 -8.30
CA ALA A 107 7.51 -28.89 -7.37
C ALA A 107 8.63 -29.82 -7.88
N PRO A 108 9.30 -30.59 -6.99
CA PRO A 108 10.32 -31.56 -7.40
C PRO A 108 9.82 -32.63 -8.39
N SER A 109 8.51 -32.88 -8.41
CA SER A 109 7.83 -33.76 -9.37
C SER A 109 7.71 -33.17 -10.79
N GLY A 110 8.07 -31.90 -10.98
CA GLY A 110 7.84 -31.13 -12.21
C GLY A 110 6.42 -30.55 -12.33
N ALA A 111 5.52 -30.84 -11.38
CA ALA A 111 4.20 -30.23 -11.33
C ALA A 111 4.26 -28.78 -10.86
N LEU A 112 3.33 -27.94 -11.32
CA LEU A 112 3.14 -26.60 -10.78
C LEU A 112 2.38 -26.71 -9.46
N GLY A 113 3.01 -26.29 -8.36
CA GLY A 113 2.37 -26.17 -7.06
C GLY A 113 1.89 -24.75 -6.80
N ARG A 114 0.93 -24.61 -5.88
CA ARG A 114 0.42 -23.31 -5.44
C ARG A 114 0.48 -23.21 -3.92
N LEU A 115 1.00 -22.10 -3.42
CA LEU A 115 0.89 -21.71 -2.02
C LEU A 115 0.10 -20.43 -1.91
N SER A 116 -0.71 -20.29 -0.87
CA SER A 116 -1.45 -19.07 -0.59
C SER A 116 -1.61 -18.81 0.88
N ILE A 117 -1.68 -17.54 1.24
CA ILE A 117 -2.05 -17.09 2.57
C ILE A 117 -3.23 -16.14 2.40
N THR A 118 -4.29 -16.36 3.16
CA THR A 118 -5.34 -15.37 3.36
C THR A 118 -5.30 -14.89 4.79
N LEU A 119 -5.28 -13.58 4.98
CA LEU A 119 -5.44 -12.93 6.29
C LEU A 119 -6.87 -12.43 6.41
N TYR A 120 -7.44 -12.60 7.60
CA TYR A 120 -8.75 -12.09 7.99
C TYR A 120 -8.55 -10.89 8.93
N ASP A 121 -9.24 -9.79 8.65
CA ASP A 121 -9.33 -8.57 9.49
C ASP A 121 -10.72 -8.47 10.13
#